data_AF-A0A1Y2V2J9-F1
#
_entry.id   AF-A0A1Y2V2J9-F1
#
_cell.length_a   1.000
_cell.length_b   1.000
_cell.length_c   1.000
_cell.angle_alpha   90.00
_cell.angle_beta   90.00
_cell.angle_gamma   90.00
#
_symmetry.space_group_name_H-M   'P 1'
#
loop_
_entity.id
_entity.type
_entity.pdbx_description
1 polymer ?
#
loop_
_entity_poly.entity_id
_entity_poly.type
_entity_poly.pdbx_seq_one_letter_code
_entity_poly.pdbx_strand_id
1 'polypeptide(L)'
;MDDSGHAPESESLDPNLVGELPEVVNIVEDGDLILDVTFENSKDTLRSARIAQSRLVSRESQPALKKRARVAFRVSLKVLKSQSKYFEKLLTDSRFKEAKDISSAFAALTLRNVKPETADVKELPWIEIRDDDEATHYAHREGALADLLRILHGKEVTTKQVTMSFVTTLAVLADRFDCTAPVSKYLATGLKFKWPATSRKPIRDEVSVMSRNNEDVLRQKILVSWLLNQPTRLQAATKEIIMNGSCRWSAFAEDDGTSDATWWYLQDGLEQELQFRRQCILNTIASVQRHFLKLYTSRTRQCKLGYDSSAACDSYQLGEIFKFLTNKNLLFLVDFSPGSLDSIEDTSLLQIDTILATLRQCPSYQIDKNHTNCGLRTRILPILDFIQGLLSANSIPITRSTWKNNRQAVAWLPPDSDGDKEGKTPADTRPFRFTRSLAGDQRLRFEHAMGADKFAKDVFTATSWDWTAEDQAQDSLPSTTPRWSLK
;
A
#
# COMPACT_ATOMS: atom_id res chain seq x y z
N MET A 1 34.13 8.03 40.86
CA MET A 1 33.58 6.75 41.34
C MET A 1 32.22 6.59 40.71
N ASP A 2 31.84 5.35 40.44
CA ASP A 2 30.73 4.86 39.62
C ASP A 2 30.96 4.86 38.11
N ASP A 3 31.92 4.00 37.74
CA ASP A 3 32.00 3.31 36.45
C ASP A 3 31.17 2.02 36.58
N SER A 4 30.13 1.85 35.76
CA SER A 4 29.34 0.62 35.69
C SER A 4 29.25 0.19 34.23
N GLY A 5 30.22 -0.64 33.85
CA GLY A 5 30.34 -1.24 32.52
C GLY A 5 29.11 -2.06 32.14
N HIS A 6 28.64 -1.83 30.91
CA HIS A 6 27.75 -2.72 30.20
C HIS A 6 28.51 -4.00 29.84
N ALA A 7 28.21 -5.10 30.53
CA ALA A 7 28.60 -6.43 30.10
C ALA A 7 27.69 -6.87 28.93
N PRO A 8 28.23 -7.47 27.86
CA PRO A 8 27.39 -8.04 26.81
C PRO A 8 26.67 -9.27 27.38
N GLU A 9 25.33 -9.25 27.35
CA GLU A 9 24.52 -10.42 27.67
C GLU A 9 24.88 -11.55 26.71
N SER A 10 25.61 -12.54 27.23
CA SER A 10 25.90 -13.78 26.55
C SER A 10 24.60 -14.49 26.20
N GLU A 11 24.38 -14.73 24.91
CA GLU A 11 23.33 -15.58 24.37
C GLU A 11 23.32 -16.94 25.09
N SER A 12 22.42 -17.10 26.06
CA SER A 12 22.17 -18.40 26.68
C SER A 12 21.36 -19.26 25.70
N LEU A 13 22.10 -20.07 24.94
CA LEU A 13 21.55 -21.22 24.22
C LEU A 13 20.79 -22.10 25.23
N ASP A 14 19.51 -22.32 24.97
CA ASP A 14 18.67 -23.23 25.75
C ASP A 14 19.30 -24.64 25.71
N PRO A 15 19.82 -25.17 26.84
CA PRO A 15 20.66 -26.37 26.85
C PRO A 15 19.89 -27.67 26.56
N ASN A 16 18.56 -27.62 26.43
CA ASN A 16 17.69 -28.78 26.27
C ASN A 16 17.44 -29.24 24.81
N LEU A 17 18.09 -28.63 23.81
CA LEU A 17 17.95 -29.03 22.40
C LEU A 17 19.21 -29.66 21.79
N VAL A 18 20.26 -29.82 22.59
CA VAL A 18 21.53 -30.43 22.16
C VAL A 18 21.42 -31.96 22.28
N GLY A 19 20.81 -32.63 21.31
CA GLY A 19 20.97 -34.09 21.17
C GLY A 19 19.82 -34.87 20.53
N GLU A 20 18.58 -34.37 20.56
CA GLU A 20 17.45 -35.05 19.90
C GLU A 20 17.26 -34.54 18.47
N LEU A 21 17.14 -35.49 17.52
CA LEU A 21 16.79 -35.17 16.14
C LEU A 21 15.38 -34.55 16.11
N PRO A 22 15.18 -33.42 15.43
CA PRO A 22 13.88 -32.76 15.36
C PRO A 22 12.84 -33.63 14.65
N GLU A 23 11.56 -33.33 14.87
CA GLU A 23 10.45 -33.97 14.16
C GLU A 23 10.59 -33.76 12.65
N VAL A 24 10.47 -34.84 11.88
CA VAL A 24 10.63 -34.84 10.42
C VAL A 24 9.27 -34.89 9.75
N VAL A 25 8.91 -33.80 9.09
CA VAL A 25 7.71 -33.69 8.26
C VAL A 25 8.03 -34.19 6.85
N ASN A 26 7.39 -35.30 6.46
CA ASN A 26 7.52 -35.84 5.11
C ASN A 26 6.69 -35.00 4.12
N ILE A 27 7.35 -34.16 3.32
CA ILE A 27 6.70 -33.47 2.18
C ILE A 27 6.55 -34.43 1.01
N VAL A 28 7.57 -35.27 0.79
CA VAL A 28 7.58 -36.37 -0.17
C VAL A 28 8.26 -37.58 0.47
N GLU A 29 7.70 -38.77 0.26
CA GLU A 29 8.20 -40.02 0.85
C GLU A 29 9.52 -40.48 0.20
N ASP A 30 9.73 -40.12 -1.06
CA ASP A 30 10.91 -40.41 -1.88
C ASP A 30 11.93 -39.25 -1.88
N GLY A 31 11.85 -38.33 -0.91
CA GLY A 31 12.80 -37.23 -0.79
C GLY A 31 14.22 -37.69 -0.45
N ASP A 32 15.21 -37.02 -1.04
CA ASP A 32 16.64 -37.32 -0.97
C ASP A 32 17.43 -36.29 -0.13
N LEU A 33 16.73 -35.35 0.51
CA LEU A 33 17.31 -34.26 1.30
C LEU A 33 16.45 -33.95 2.53
N ILE A 34 17.10 -33.63 3.65
CA ILE A 34 16.44 -33.08 4.84
C ILE A 34 16.81 -31.60 5.01
N LEU A 35 15.81 -30.73 5.03
CA LEU A 35 15.97 -29.33 5.43
C LEU A 35 15.67 -29.21 6.92
N ASP A 36 16.68 -28.88 7.71
CA ASP A 36 16.59 -28.67 9.15
C ASP A 36 16.41 -27.18 9.45
N VAL A 37 15.17 -26.77 9.71
CA VAL A 37 14.82 -25.35 9.80
C VAL A 37 14.65 -24.94 11.25
N THR A 38 15.39 -23.91 11.67
CA THR A 38 15.22 -23.25 12.96
C THR A 38 14.41 -21.97 12.78
N PHE A 39 13.26 -21.91 13.45
CA PHE A 39 12.36 -20.77 13.51
C PHE A 39 12.56 -20.00 14.82
N GLU A 40 12.71 -18.68 14.72
CA GLU A 40 12.83 -17.79 15.86
C GLU A 40 11.66 -16.80 15.87
N ASN A 41 10.97 -16.69 17.00
CA ASN A 41 9.82 -15.81 17.18
C ASN A 41 10.16 -14.70 18.21
N SER A 42 9.93 -13.45 17.83
CA SER A 42 10.04 -12.28 18.68
C SER A 42 9.01 -12.29 19.82
N LYS A 43 9.31 -11.51 20.88
CA LYS A 43 8.41 -11.39 22.04
C LYS A 43 7.03 -10.83 21.65
N ASP A 44 6.99 -9.92 20.69
CA ASP A 44 5.76 -9.23 20.27
C ASP A 44 4.89 -10.10 19.38
N THR A 45 5.49 -10.91 18.50
CA THR A 45 4.78 -11.95 17.74
C THR A 45 4.12 -12.96 18.67
N LEU A 46 4.83 -13.45 19.69
CA LEU A 46 4.29 -14.38 20.67
C LEU A 46 3.15 -13.74 21.47
N ARG A 47 3.26 -12.46 21.84
CA ARG A 47 2.20 -11.72 22.55
C ARG A 47 0.95 -11.61 21.69
N SER A 48 1.11 -11.18 20.44
CA SER A 48 0.01 -11.01 19.47
C SER A 48 -0.68 -12.34 19.16
N ALA A 49 0.10 -13.40 18.96
CA ALA A 49 -0.44 -14.74 18.73
C ALA A 49 -1.21 -15.28 19.94
N ARG A 50 -0.74 -15.05 21.18
CA ARG A 50 -1.49 -15.42 22.40
C ARG A 50 -2.82 -14.67 22.52
N ILE A 51 -2.84 -13.38 22.17
CA ILE A 51 -4.07 -12.58 22.14
C ILE A 51 -5.03 -13.08 21.05
N ALA A 52 -4.52 -13.45 19.88
CA ALA A 52 -5.34 -14.04 18.83
C ALA A 52 -5.92 -15.40 19.25
N GLN A 53 -5.11 -16.24 19.91
CA GLN A 53 -5.53 -17.54 20.46
C GLN A 53 -6.60 -17.40 21.54
N SER A 54 -6.50 -16.39 22.42
CA SER A 54 -7.49 -16.18 23.49
C SER A 54 -8.86 -15.74 22.97
N ARG A 55 -8.94 -15.20 21.75
CA ARG A 55 -10.18 -14.80 21.09
C ARG A 55 -10.89 -15.95 20.38
N LEU A 56 -10.24 -17.12 20.24
CA LEU A 56 -10.85 -18.29 19.62
C LEU A 56 -11.69 -19.05 20.66
N VAL A 57 -12.93 -19.38 20.30
CA VAL A 57 -13.93 -20.01 21.17
C VAL A 57 -13.59 -21.48 21.50
N SER A 58 -12.77 -22.13 20.67
CA SER A 58 -12.28 -23.49 20.92
C SER A 58 -10.82 -23.45 21.37
N ARG A 59 -10.56 -23.91 22.60
CA ARG A 59 -9.23 -24.05 23.21
C ARG A 59 -8.50 -25.33 22.82
N GLU A 60 -9.16 -26.25 22.11
CA GLU A 60 -8.61 -27.59 21.92
C GLU A 60 -7.68 -27.66 20.70
N SER A 61 -6.43 -28.07 20.97
CA SER A 61 -5.38 -28.52 20.03
C SER A 61 -4.60 -27.48 19.22
N GLN A 62 -4.45 -26.23 19.67
CA GLN A 62 -3.42 -25.37 19.06
C GLN A 62 -2.03 -25.69 19.63
N PRO A 63 -1.02 -25.93 18.77
CA PRO A 63 0.33 -26.23 19.22
C PRO A 63 0.90 -25.07 20.04
N ALA A 64 1.69 -25.41 21.06
CA ALA A 64 2.29 -24.43 21.96
C ALA A 64 3.19 -23.46 21.17
N LEU A 65 3.00 -22.15 21.39
CA LEU A 65 3.82 -21.10 20.79
C LEU A 65 5.21 -21.09 21.44
N LYS A 66 6.23 -21.46 20.68
CA LYS A 66 7.63 -21.54 21.15
C LYS A 66 8.42 -20.33 20.66
N LYS A 67 9.36 -19.85 21.50
CA LYS A 67 10.33 -18.81 21.10
C LYS A 67 11.27 -19.31 20.00
N ARG A 68 11.69 -20.56 20.11
CA ARG A 68 12.49 -21.26 19.12
C ARG A 68 11.85 -22.60 18.80
N ALA A 69 11.63 -22.88 17.52
CA ALA A 69 11.14 -24.17 17.04
C ALA A 69 12.13 -24.72 16.00
N ARG A 70 12.37 -26.03 16.02
CA ARG A 70 13.22 -26.71 15.04
C ARG A 70 12.41 -27.83 14.41
N VAL A 71 12.29 -27.80 13.08
CA VAL A 71 11.49 -28.76 12.31
C VAL A 71 12.29 -29.20 11.09
N ALA A 72 12.33 -30.50 10.85
CA ALA A 72 12.99 -31.06 9.67
C ALA A 72 11.96 -31.37 8.57
N PHE A 73 12.31 -31.11 7.31
CA PHE A 73 11.45 -31.39 6.16
C PHE A 73 12.15 -32.32 5.18
N ARG A 74 11.54 -33.48 4.88
CA ARG A 74 12.02 -34.39 3.83
C ARG A 74 11.50 -33.94 2.47
N VAL A 75 12.41 -33.60 1.57
CA VAL A 75 12.14 -32.93 0.29
C VAL A 75 12.96 -33.54 -0.85
N SER A 76 12.56 -33.24 -2.09
CA SER A 76 13.31 -33.63 -3.29
C SER A 76 14.25 -32.50 -3.75
N LEU A 77 15.55 -32.78 -3.75
CA LEU A 77 16.60 -31.89 -4.24
C LEU A 77 16.35 -31.48 -5.70
N LYS A 78 15.91 -32.42 -6.54
CA LYS A 78 15.60 -32.17 -7.95
C LYS A 78 14.48 -31.14 -8.10
N VAL A 79 13.41 -31.27 -7.33
CA VAL A 79 12.28 -30.35 -7.37
C VAL A 79 12.69 -28.97 -6.87
N LEU A 80 13.39 -28.89 -5.73
CA LEU A 80 13.84 -27.62 -5.17
C LEU A 80 14.70 -26.82 -6.14
N LYS A 81 15.68 -27.47 -6.79
CA LYS A 81 16.51 -26.83 -7.83
C LYS A 81 15.68 -26.30 -9.00
N SER A 82 14.65 -27.04 -9.40
CA SER A 82 13.82 -26.65 -10.55
C SER A 82 12.87 -25.48 -10.24
N GLN A 83 12.41 -25.36 -8.99
CA GLN A 83 11.37 -24.41 -8.60
C GLN A 83 11.89 -23.19 -7.84
N SER A 84 13.15 -23.20 -7.39
CA SER A 84 13.78 -22.14 -6.61
C SER A 84 15.23 -21.93 -7.02
N LYS A 85 15.56 -20.71 -7.46
CA LYS A 85 16.95 -20.33 -7.78
C LYS A 85 17.81 -20.20 -6.52
N TYR A 86 17.20 -19.88 -5.38
CA TYR A 86 17.89 -19.87 -4.10
C TYR A 86 18.43 -21.27 -3.77
N PHE A 87 17.56 -22.28 -3.78
CA PHE A 87 17.94 -23.66 -3.50
C PHE A 87 18.83 -24.24 -4.60
N GLU A 88 18.64 -23.83 -5.86
CA GLU A 88 19.56 -24.16 -6.94
C GLU A 88 20.98 -23.74 -6.58
N LYS A 89 21.22 -22.48 -6.21
CA LYS A 89 22.56 -21.99 -5.86
C LYS A 89 23.09 -22.63 -4.57
N LEU A 90 22.31 -22.61 -3.49
CA LEU A 90 22.73 -23.10 -2.18
C LEU A 90 23.12 -24.58 -2.20
N LEU A 91 22.38 -25.40 -2.95
CA LEU A 91 22.51 -26.86 -2.92
C LEU A 91 23.31 -27.44 -4.11
N THR A 92 23.81 -26.61 -5.04
CA THR A 92 24.67 -27.08 -6.16
C THR A 92 26.05 -26.46 -6.17
N ASP A 93 26.17 -25.21 -5.74
CA ASP A 93 27.41 -24.47 -5.93
C ASP A 93 28.41 -24.87 -4.84
N SER A 94 29.51 -25.48 -5.26
CA SER A 94 30.60 -25.96 -4.41
C SER A 94 31.26 -24.89 -3.53
N ARG A 95 30.96 -23.60 -3.75
CA ARG A 95 31.38 -22.52 -2.85
C ARG A 95 30.65 -22.58 -1.50
N PHE A 96 29.45 -23.13 -1.47
CA PHE A 96 28.66 -23.31 -0.25
C PHE A 96 29.01 -24.62 0.45
N LYS A 97 28.99 -24.59 1.79
CA LYS A 97 29.28 -25.77 2.60
C LYS A 97 28.20 -26.84 2.38
N GLU A 98 26.96 -26.39 2.29
CA GLU A 98 25.75 -27.16 2.06
C GLU A 98 25.88 -28.08 0.84
N ALA A 99 26.36 -27.56 -0.29
CA ALA A 99 26.59 -28.36 -1.50
C ALA A 99 27.70 -29.42 -1.32
N LYS A 100 28.75 -29.11 -0.57
CA LYS A 100 29.82 -30.08 -0.24
C LYS A 100 29.31 -31.18 0.69
N ASP A 101 28.47 -30.82 1.66
CA ASP A 101 27.88 -31.76 2.61
C ASP A 101 26.95 -32.73 1.88
N ILE A 102 26.13 -32.24 0.95
CA ILE A 102 25.27 -33.07 0.08
C ILE A 102 26.09 -34.03 -0.77
N SER A 103 27.11 -33.53 -1.48
CA SER A 103 27.94 -34.38 -2.35
C SER A 103 28.69 -35.44 -1.56
N SER A 104 29.17 -35.11 -0.36
CA SER A 104 29.83 -36.06 0.55
C SER A 104 28.87 -37.13 1.07
N ALA A 105 27.66 -36.74 1.47
CA ALA A 105 26.63 -37.68 1.92
C ALA A 105 26.19 -38.63 0.79
N PHE A 106 25.98 -38.11 -0.43
CA PHE A 106 25.62 -38.95 -1.58
C PHE A 106 26.76 -39.88 -2.00
N ALA A 107 28.03 -39.46 -1.89
CA ALA A 107 29.16 -40.35 -2.10
C ALA A 107 29.18 -41.49 -1.05
N ALA A 108 28.92 -41.18 0.22
CA ALA A 108 28.84 -42.18 1.29
C ALA A 108 27.69 -43.19 1.08
N LEU A 109 26.52 -42.72 0.65
CA LEU A 109 25.39 -43.59 0.30
C LEU A 109 25.70 -44.49 -0.91
N THR A 110 26.38 -43.94 -1.91
CA THR A 110 26.82 -44.70 -3.09
C THR A 110 27.80 -45.81 -2.71
N LEU A 111 28.74 -45.54 -1.80
CA LEU A 111 29.67 -46.55 -1.28
C LEU A 111 28.95 -47.69 -0.53
N ARG A 112 27.81 -47.39 0.08
CA ARG A 112 26.93 -48.38 0.74
C ARG A 112 25.92 -49.04 -0.20
N ASN A 113 25.91 -48.66 -1.48
CA ASN A 113 24.97 -49.11 -2.49
C ASN A 113 23.48 -48.84 -2.13
N VAL A 114 23.23 -47.79 -1.35
CA VAL A 114 21.89 -47.34 -0.95
C VAL A 114 21.49 -46.16 -1.84
N LYS A 115 20.29 -46.21 -2.43
CA LYS A 115 19.74 -45.08 -3.18
C LYS A 115 19.23 -44.01 -2.22
N PRO A 116 19.53 -42.72 -2.45
CA PRO A 116 19.05 -41.63 -1.59
C PRO A 116 17.53 -41.61 -1.40
N GLU A 117 16.76 -41.88 -2.45
CA GLU A 117 15.28 -41.89 -2.42
C GLU A 117 14.71 -42.92 -1.42
N THR A 118 15.44 -44.01 -1.17
CA THR A 118 15.03 -45.11 -0.28
C THR A 118 15.79 -45.16 1.04
N ALA A 119 16.71 -44.21 1.26
CA ALA A 119 17.56 -44.19 2.45
C ALA A 119 16.74 -43.82 3.71
N ASP A 120 17.22 -44.28 4.87
CA ASP A 120 16.65 -43.84 6.15
C ASP A 120 16.97 -42.36 6.39
N VAL A 121 16.09 -41.66 7.11
CA VAL A 121 16.16 -40.21 7.35
C VAL A 121 17.50 -39.80 8.00
N LYS A 122 18.08 -40.68 8.82
CA LYS A 122 19.37 -40.46 9.48
C LYS A 122 20.57 -40.52 8.53
N GLU A 123 20.42 -41.14 7.36
CA GLU A 123 21.49 -41.33 6.38
C GLU A 123 21.45 -40.29 5.26
N LEU A 124 20.35 -39.53 5.15
CA LEU A 124 20.21 -38.43 4.21
C LEU A 124 21.08 -37.22 4.61
N PRO A 125 21.42 -36.33 3.68
CA PRO A 125 22.04 -35.05 4.00
C PRO A 125 21.07 -34.11 4.75
N TRP A 126 21.55 -33.50 5.83
CA TRP A 126 20.82 -32.52 6.65
C TRP A 126 21.39 -31.12 6.40
N ILE A 127 20.54 -30.19 5.96
CA ILE A 127 20.92 -28.81 5.64
C ILE A 127 20.22 -27.85 6.58
N GLU A 128 21.01 -27.11 7.36
CA GLU A 128 20.50 -26.13 8.32
C GLU A 128 20.01 -24.87 7.57
N ILE A 129 18.78 -24.43 7.89
CA ILE A 129 18.20 -23.16 7.43
C ILE A 129 17.73 -22.39 8.67
N ARG A 130 17.96 -21.09 8.69
CA ARG A 130 17.47 -20.20 9.76
C ARG A 130 16.38 -19.27 9.23
N ASP A 131 15.32 -19.12 10.03
CA ASP A 131 14.15 -18.32 9.70
C ASP A 131 13.70 -17.45 10.90
N ASP A 132 13.89 -16.13 10.80
CA ASP A 132 13.49 -15.08 11.75
C ASP A 132 12.12 -14.49 11.42
N ASP A 133 11.36 -14.02 12.42
CA ASP A 133 9.98 -13.53 12.22
C ASP A 133 9.86 -12.03 11.87
N GLU A 134 10.97 -11.32 11.76
CA GLU A 134 11.03 -9.86 11.51
C GLU A 134 10.19 -9.46 10.28
N ALA A 135 10.26 -10.27 9.22
CA ALA A 135 9.56 -9.98 7.97
C ALA A 135 8.05 -10.32 7.97
N THR A 136 7.50 -10.99 9.00
CA THR A 136 6.09 -11.43 8.95
C THR A 136 5.31 -11.27 10.26
N HIS A 137 5.98 -11.26 11.42
CA HIS A 137 5.40 -11.28 12.76
C HIS A 137 4.31 -12.36 12.92
N TYR A 138 4.48 -13.49 12.23
CA TYR A 138 3.55 -14.61 12.23
C TYR A 138 4.16 -15.77 13.02
N ALA A 139 3.44 -16.31 14.00
CA ALA A 139 3.99 -17.33 14.90
C ALA A 139 3.88 -18.77 14.37
N HIS A 140 3.18 -19.00 13.26
CA HIS A 140 2.92 -20.35 12.71
C HIS A 140 3.63 -20.58 11.36
N ARG A 141 4.87 -20.08 11.25
CA ARG A 141 5.66 -20.10 10.01
C ARG A 141 6.11 -21.50 9.63
N GLU A 142 6.18 -22.42 10.59
CA GLU A 142 6.51 -23.82 10.34
C GLU A 142 5.48 -24.45 9.40
N GLY A 143 4.19 -24.20 9.66
CA GLY A 143 3.10 -24.67 8.80
C GLY A 143 3.09 -23.99 7.43
N ALA A 144 3.37 -22.69 7.38
CA ALA A 144 3.46 -21.94 6.13
C ALA A 144 4.63 -22.41 5.26
N LEU A 145 5.80 -22.69 5.85
CA LEU A 145 6.94 -23.24 5.14
C LEU A 145 6.69 -24.66 4.67
N ALA A 146 6.06 -25.50 5.50
CA ALA A 146 5.65 -26.84 5.08
C ALA A 146 4.73 -26.80 3.85
N ASP A 147 3.75 -25.89 3.85
CA ASP A 147 2.84 -25.71 2.72
C ASP A 147 3.52 -25.08 1.50
N LEU A 148 4.49 -24.18 1.68
CA LEU A 148 5.35 -23.72 0.59
C LEU A 148 6.07 -24.89 -0.07
N LEU A 149 6.72 -25.75 0.73
CA LEU A 149 7.42 -26.92 0.22
C LEU A 149 6.46 -27.89 -0.48
N ARG A 150 5.24 -28.11 0.04
CA ARG A 150 4.21 -28.90 -0.64
C ARG A 150 3.84 -28.31 -2.01
N ILE A 151 3.66 -26.99 -2.11
CA ILE A 151 3.37 -26.31 -3.38
C ILE A 151 4.49 -26.53 -4.39
N LEU A 152 5.76 -26.41 -3.98
CA LEU A 152 6.91 -26.66 -4.87
C LEU A 152 6.89 -28.10 -5.42
N HIS A 153 6.43 -29.06 -4.63
CA HIS A 153 6.32 -30.47 -5.01
C HIS A 153 4.98 -30.84 -5.66
N GLY A 154 4.12 -29.86 -5.96
CA GLY A 154 2.81 -30.10 -6.57
C GLY A 154 1.83 -30.88 -5.67
N LYS A 155 2.04 -30.85 -4.34
CA LYS A 155 1.18 -31.46 -3.33
C LYS A 155 0.18 -30.43 -2.81
N GLU A 156 -0.95 -30.91 -2.29
CA GLU A 156 -1.96 -30.04 -1.66
C GLU A 156 -1.47 -29.50 -0.33
N VAL A 157 -1.84 -28.24 -0.03
CA VAL A 157 -1.55 -27.61 1.26
C VAL A 157 -2.38 -28.24 2.39
N THR A 158 -1.81 -28.31 3.58
CA THR A 158 -2.49 -28.89 4.76
C THR A 158 -3.30 -27.84 5.52
N THR A 159 -2.97 -26.56 5.38
CA THR A 159 -3.70 -25.46 6.05
C THR A 159 -5.16 -25.39 5.58
N LYS A 160 -6.09 -25.68 6.50
CA LYS A 160 -7.54 -25.71 6.21
C LYS A 160 -8.17 -24.32 6.12
N GLN A 161 -7.75 -23.39 6.98
CA GLN A 161 -8.26 -22.02 7.02
C GLN A 161 -7.23 -21.06 6.44
N VAL A 162 -7.45 -20.66 5.19
CA VAL A 162 -6.55 -19.76 4.46
C VAL A 162 -6.92 -18.31 4.79
N THR A 163 -6.13 -17.66 5.63
CA THR A 163 -6.27 -16.24 5.99
C THR A 163 -5.37 -15.34 5.13
N MET A 164 -5.62 -14.02 5.14
CA MET A 164 -4.69 -13.07 4.49
C MET A 164 -3.30 -13.10 5.12
N SER A 165 -3.20 -13.24 6.44
CA SER A 165 -1.91 -13.36 7.13
C SER A 165 -1.12 -14.57 6.64
N PHE A 166 -1.77 -15.74 6.50
CA PHE A 166 -1.15 -16.94 5.96
C PHE A 166 -0.65 -16.74 4.53
N VAL A 167 -1.47 -16.17 3.65
CA VAL A 167 -1.07 -15.89 2.25
C VAL A 167 0.07 -14.88 2.19
N THR A 168 0.09 -13.89 3.09
CA THR A 168 1.18 -12.91 3.23
C THR A 168 2.47 -13.59 3.65
N THR A 169 2.44 -14.42 4.69
CA THR A 169 3.60 -15.21 5.11
C THR A 169 4.09 -16.11 3.98
N LEU A 170 3.19 -16.79 3.27
CA LEU A 170 3.55 -17.64 2.13
C LEU A 170 4.23 -16.85 1.01
N ALA A 171 3.75 -15.64 0.70
CA ALA A 171 4.34 -14.77 -0.31
C ALA A 171 5.74 -14.26 0.11
N VAL A 172 5.92 -13.89 1.38
CA VAL A 172 7.22 -13.45 1.92
C VAL A 172 8.23 -14.58 1.91
N LEU A 173 7.84 -15.79 2.35
CA LEU A 173 8.72 -16.97 2.28
C LEU A 173 9.06 -17.33 0.83
N ALA A 174 8.10 -17.24 -0.08
CA ALA A 174 8.33 -17.51 -1.50
C ALA A 174 9.28 -16.50 -2.15
N ASP A 175 9.26 -15.24 -1.72
CA ASP A 175 10.21 -14.22 -2.16
C ASP A 175 11.60 -14.47 -1.57
N ARG A 176 11.69 -14.74 -0.25
CA ARG A 176 12.94 -15.10 0.46
C ARG A 176 13.67 -16.26 -0.22
N PHE A 177 12.93 -17.30 -0.62
CA PHE A 177 13.48 -18.49 -1.26
C PHE A 177 13.43 -18.44 -2.80
N ASP A 178 13.19 -17.27 -3.42
CA ASP A 178 13.14 -17.06 -4.87
C ASP A 178 12.32 -18.14 -5.63
N CYS A 179 11.10 -18.37 -5.15
CA CYS A 179 10.16 -19.37 -5.66
C CYS A 179 8.70 -18.84 -5.73
N THR A 180 8.56 -17.54 -6.02
CA THR A 180 7.26 -16.86 -6.12
C THR A 180 6.36 -17.37 -7.26
N ALA A 181 6.95 -17.88 -8.35
CA ALA A 181 6.19 -18.31 -9.53
C ALA A 181 5.26 -19.53 -9.26
N PRO A 182 5.74 -20.64 -8.65
CA PRO A 182 4.88 -21.75 -8.21
C PRO A 182 3.76 -21.31 -7.28
N VAL A 183 4.07 -20.46 -6.30
CA VAL A 183 3.10 -19.95 -5.33
C VAL A 183 2.04 -19.07 -6.00
N SER A 184 2.44 -18.20 -6.92
CA SER A 184 1.52 -17.36 -7.68
C SER A 184 0.55 -18.21 -8.53
N LYS A 185 1.06 -19.24 -9.21
CA LYS A 185 0.24 -20.19 -9.97
C LYS A 185 -0.73 -20.94 -9.06
N TYR A 186 -0.25 -21.41 -7.91
CA TYR A 186 -1.08 -22.13 -6.94
C TYR A 186 -2.17 -21.24 -6.34
N LEU A 187 -1.86 -19.99 -5.97
CA LEU A 187 -2.84 -19.03 -5.48
C LEU A 187 -3.94 -18.72 -6.50
N ALA A 188 -3.62 -18.76 -7.80
CA ALA A 188 -4.58 -18.50 -8.87
C ALA A 188 -5.48 -19.70 -9.18
N THR A 189 -4.98 -20.93 -9.04
CA THR A 189 -5.64 -22.14 -9.57
C THR A 189 -5.93 -23.22 -8.52
N GLY A 190 -5.03 -23.43 -7.57
CA GLY A 190 -5.10 -24.49 -6.56
C GLY A 190 -5.73 -24.05 -5.24
N LEU A 191 -5.54 -22.78 -4.85
CA LEU A 191 -6.04 -22.26 -3.57
C LEU A 191 -7.41 -21.60 -3.76
N LYS A 192 -8.45 -22.11 -3.09
CA LYS A 192 -9.78 -21.48 -3.03
C LYS A 192 -9.81 -20.23 -2.14
N PHE A 193 -8.82 -19.35 -2.29
CA PHE A 193 -8.65 -18.17 -1.46
C PHE A 193 -9.53 -17.01 -1.95
N LYS A 194 -10.38 -16.50 -1.05
CA LYS A 194 -11.16 -15.29 -1.28
C LYS A 194 -10.46 -14.12 -0.61
N TRP A 195 -10.03 -13.17 -1.42
CA TRP A 195 -9.43 -11.93 -0.96
C TRP A 195 -10.46 -11.14 -0.13
N PRO A 196 -10.15 -10.75 1.11
CA PRO A 196 -11.07 -10.01 1.95
C PRO A 196 -11.42 -8.64 1.36
N ALA A 197 -12.65 -8.23 1.60
CA ALA A 197 -13.08 -6.87 1.32
C ALA A 197 -12.58 -5.93 2.43
N THR A 198 -11.92 -4.84 2.02
CA THR A 198 -11.39 -3.79 2.90
C THR A 198 -12.23 -2.52 2.84
N SER A 199 -13.03 -2.36 1.79
CA SER A 199 -14.02 -1.28 1.64
C SER A 199 -15.32 -1.63 2.37
N ARG A 200 -15.78 -0.74 3.26
CA ARG A 200 -17.12 -0.81 3.86
C ARG A 200 -18.00 0.27 3.25
N LYS A 201 -19.28 -0.06 3.00
CA LYS A 201 -20.29 0.96 2.75
C LYS A 201 -20.42 1.84 4.01
N PRO A 202 -20.51 3.17 3.87
CA PRO A 202 -20.70 4.04 5.03
C PRO A 202 -21.97 3.62 5.77
N ILE A 203 -21.84 3.41 7.09
CA ILE A 203 -22.99 3.34 7.99
C ILE A 203 -23.48 4.78 8.14
N ARG A 204 -24.80 4.98 8.12
CA ARG A 204 -25.42 6.31 8.17
C ARG A 204 -24.93 7.06 9.41
N ASP A 205 -24.49 8.31 9.22
CA ASP A 205 -24.08 9.30 10.23
C ASP A 205 -22.68 9.16 10.87
N GLU A 206 -21.85 8.18 10.49
CA GLU A 206 -20.42 8.14 10.88
C GLU A 206 -19.49 8.57 9.73
N VAL A 207 -18.42 9.32 10.05
CA VAL A 207 -17.34 9.60 9.10
C VAL A 207 -16.74 8.26 8.67
N SER A 208 -16.82 7.94 7.39
CA SER A 208 -16.27 6.69 6.87
C SER A 208 -14.74 6.75 6.88
N VAL A 209 -14.16 6.33 8.00
CA VAL A 209 -12.71 6.28 8.21
C VAL A 209 -12.26 4.82 8.12
N MET A 210 -11.11 4.57 7.49
CA MET A 210 -10.55 3.22 7.47
C MET A 210 -10.01 2.84 8.85
N SER A 211 -10.42 1.69 9.37
CA SER A 211 -9.84 1.15 10.61
C SER A 211 -8.44 0.60 10.37
N ARG A 212 -7.58 0.61 11.39
CA ARG A 212 -6.22 0.04 11.32
C ARG A 212 -6.21 -1.43 10.87
N ASN A 213 -7.22 -2.22 11.25
CA ASN A 213 -7.36 -3.61 10.80
C ASN A 213 -7.69 -3.72 9.30
N ASN A 214 -8.50 -2.80 8.75
CA ASN A 214 -8.77 -2.80 7.31
C ASN A 214 -7.53 -2.33 6.54
N GLU A 215 -6.77 -1.37 7.09
CA GLU A 215 -5.50 -0.93 6.54
C GLU A 215 -4.46 -2.07 6.55
N ASP A 216 -4.36 -2.84 7.63
CA ASP A 216 -3.52 -4.05 7.74
C ASP A 216 -3.77 -5.00 6.58
N VAL A 217 -5.03 -5.38 6.40
CA VAL A 217 -5.44 -6.26 5.32
C VAL A 217 -5.16 -5.64 3.94
N LEU A 218 -5.33 -4.32 3.80
CA LEU A 218 -5.06 -3.62 2.54
C LEU A 218 -3.56 -3.57 2.20
N ARG A 219 -2.70 -3.32 3.18
CA ARG A 219 -1.24 -3.37 3.01
C ARG A 219 -0.76 -4.78 2.70
N GLN A 220 -1.29 -5.80 3.37
CA GLN A 220 -1.07 -7.21 3.03
C GLN A 220 -1.49 -7.52 1.58
N LYS A 221 -2.65 -6.99 1.13
CA LYS A 221 -3.10 -7.12 -0.26
C LYS A 221 -2.09 -6.55 -1.26
N ILE A 222 -1.56 -5.37 -0.98
CA ILE A 222 -0.56 -4.72 -1.83
C ILE A 222 0.72 -5.56 -1.86
N LEU A 223 1.24 -5.97 -0.71
CA LEU A 223 2.46 -6.77 -0.60
C LEU A 223 2.34 -8.09 -1.36
N VAL A 224 1.30 -8.89 -1.09
CA VAL A 224 1.11 -10.18 -1.77
C VAL A 224 0.98 -9.97 -3.28
N SER A 225 0.25 -8.93 -3.70
CA SER A 225 0.10 -8.63 -5.13
C SER A 225 1.40 -8.19 -5.79
N TRP A 226 2.27 -7.51 -5.04
CA TRP A 226 3.60 -7.10 -5.47
C TRP A 226 4.54 -8.30 -5.65
N LEU A 227 4.66 -9.14 -4.61
CA LEU A 227 5.57 -10.29 -4.57
C LEU A 227 5.14 -11.37 -5.58
N LEU A 228 3.85 -11.73 -5.60
CA LEU A 228 3.32 -12.80 -6.46
C LEU A 228 2.91 -12.34 -7.86
N ASN A 229 3.25 -11.11 -8.26
CA ASN A 229 2.97 -10.57 -9.59
C ASN A 229 1.49 -10.65 -9.99
N GLN A 230 0.60 -10.07 -9.18
CA GLN A 230 -0.85 -10.02 -9.42
C GLN A 230 -1.27 -8.59 -9.83
N PRO A 231 -1.12 -8.20 -11.12
CA PRO A 231 -1.17 -6.80 -11.55
C PRO A 231 -2.53 -6.12 -11.31
N THR A 232 -3.64 -6.79 -11.61
CA THR A 232 -4.99 -6.23 -11.43
C THR A 232 -5.32 -6.00 -9.96
N ARG A 233 -4.88 -6.92 -9.09
CA ARG A 233 -5.06 -6.81 -7.63
C ARG A 233 -4.20 -5.70 -7.04
N LEU A 234 -2.96 -5.58 -7.52
CA LEU A 234 -2.07 -4.48 -7.12
C LEU A 234 -2.67 -3.13 -7.48
N GLN A 235 -3.18 -2.97 -8.71
CA GLN A 235 -3.82 -1.73 -9.13
C GLN A 235 -5.04 -1.40 -8.26
N ALA A 236 -5.93 -2.37 -8.02
CA ALA A 236 -7.10 -2.16 -7.18
C ALA A 236 -6.72 -1.76 -5.74
N ALA A 237 -5.77 -2.47 -5.12
CA ALA A 237 -5.37 -2.21 -3.75
C ALA A 237 -4.60 -0.87 -3.59
N THR A 238 -3.75 -0.51 -4.56
CA THR A 238 -3.05 0.78 -4.56
C THR A 238 -3.99 1.95 -4.82
N LYS A 239 -5.00 1.79 -5.68
CA LYS A 239 -6.07 2.79 -5.82
C LYS A 239 -6.83 2.95 -4.50
N GLU A 240 -7.20 1.85 -3.87
CA GLU A 240 -7.97 1.85 -2.62
C GLU A 240 -7.23 2.58 -1.48
N ILE A 241 -5.93 2.33 -1.28
CA ILE A 241 -5.17 3.01 -0.22
C ILE A 241 -4.99 4.50 -0.52
N ILE A 242 -4.77 4.89 -1.79
CA ILE A 242 -4.69 6.30 -2.18
C ILE A 242 -6.01 7.03 -1.87
N MET A 243 -7.14 6.41 -2.24
CA MET A 243 -8.47 7.00 -2.07
C MET A 243 -8.88 7.11 -0.61
N ASN A 244 -8.55 6.12 0.21
CA ASN A 244 -8.98 6.07 1.60
C ASN A 244 -8.02 6.75 2.58
N GLY A 245 -6.72 6.77 2.30
CA GLY A 245 -5.70 7.24 3.24
C GLY A 245 -5.09 6.11 4.06
N SER A 246 -4.15 6.49 4.92
CA SER A 246 -3.43 5.58 5.81
C SER A 246 -3.05 6.32 7.09
N CYS A 247 -3.10 5.62 8.23
CA CYS A 247 -2.76 6.22 9.52
C CYS A 247 -1.29 6.62 9.60
N ARG A 248 -0.42 5.95 8.83
CA ARG A 248 1.00 6.31 8.73
C ARG A 248 1.27 7.58 7.95
N TRP A 249 0.27 8.12 7.26
CA TRP A 249 0.42 9.38 6.52
C TRP A 249 0.00 10.59 7.37
N SER A 250 -0.32 10.37 8.64
CA SER A 250 -0.62 11.43 9.60
C SER A 250 0.57 12.36 9.81
N ALA A 251 0.29 13.66 9.75
CA ALA A 251 1.25 14.69 10.16
C ALA A 251 1.43 14.76 11.69
N PHE A 252 0.53 14.11 12.43
CA PHE A 252 0.47 14.08 13.89
C PHE A 252 0.75 12.67 14.44
N ALA A 253 1.36 11.79 13.66
CA ALA A 253 1.65 10.43 14.08
C ALA A 253 2.52 10.44 15.35
N GLU A 254 1.95 9.97 16.46
CA GLU A 254 2.73 9.61 17.64
C GLU A 254 3.31 8.20 17.43
N ASP A 255 4.54 7.97 17.89
CA ASP A 255 5.12 6.64 17.90
C ASP A 255 4.42 5.81 18.98
N ASP A 256 3.43 5.02 18.59
CA ASP A 256 2.64 4.15 19.47
C ASP A 256 3.51 3.09 20.21
N GLY A 257 4.83 3.02 19.95
CA GLY A 257 5.75 2.06 20.55
C GLY A 257 5.47 0.61 20.14
N THR A 258 4.52 0.39 19.23
CA THR A 258 4.22 -0.91 18.64
C THR A 258 5.20 -1.17 17.50
N SER A 259 6.05 -2.18 17.64
CA SER A 259 6.86 -2.69 16.53
C SER A 259 5.93 -3.30 15.47
N ASP A 260 5.55 -2.48 14.49
CA ASP A 260 4.86 -2.95 13.29
C ASP A 260 5.82 -3.83 12.48
N ALA A 261 5.28 -4.85 11.83
CA ALA A 261 6.09 -5.71 10.97
C ALA A 261 6.75 -4.94 9.82
N THR A 262 7.95 -5.35 9.40
CA THR A 262 8.72 -4.64 8.36
C THR A 262 7.94 -4.48 7.05
N TRP A 263 7.09 -5.46 6.73
CA TRP A 263 6.24 -5.43 5.54
C TRP A 263 5.12 -4.39 5.59
N TRP A 264 4.80 -3.85 6.77
CA TRP A 264 3.83 -2.78 6.90
C TRP A 264 4.27 -1.56 6.11
N TYR A 265 5.57 -1.30 6.04
CA TYR A 265 6.15 -0.30 5.16
C TYR A 265 6.34 -0.86 3.74
N LEU A 266 5.65 -0.29 2.75
CA LEU A 266 5.69 -0.81 1.39
C LEU A 266 7.06 -0.54 0.73
N GLN A 267 7.71 -1.61 0.28
CA GLN A 267 9.06 -1.59 -0.30
C GLN A 267 9.14 -0.94 -1.69
N ASP A 268 10.35 -0.88 -2.26
CA ASP A 268 10.62 -0.36 -3.62
C ASP A 268 10.16 1.09 -3.85
N GLY A 269 10.12 1.87 -2.77
CA GLY A 269 9.63 3.25 -2.73
C GLY A 269 8.14 3.41 -3.07
N LEU A 270 7.36 2.33 -2.95
CA LEU A 270 5.92 2.36 -3.15
C LEU A 270 5.23 3.20 -2.08
N GLU A 271 5.65 3.12 -0.81
CA GLU A 271 5.00 3.87 0.28
C GLU A 271 5.02 5.39 -0.01
N GLN A 272 6.20 5.95 -0.29
CA GLN A 272 6.36 7.39 -0.56
C GLN A 272 5.59 7.82 -1.81
N GLU A 273 5.61 7.01 -2.86
CA GLU A 273 4.88 7.32 -4.09
C GLU A 273 3.37 7.34 -3.85
N LEU A 274 2.82 6.34 -3.15
CA LEU A 274 1.37 6.27 -2.87
C LEU A 274 0.93 7.44 -2.00
N GLN A 275 1.71 7.78 -0.97
CA GLN A 275 1.49 8.96 -0.13
C GLN A 275 1.52 10.25 -0.97
N PHE A 276 2.53 10.41 -1.84
CA PHE A 276 2.69 11.60 -2.68
C PHE A 276 1.54 11.75 -3.69
N ARG A 277 1.10 10.66 -4.33
CA ARG A 277 -0.07 10.66 -5.23
C ARG A 277 -1.32 11.15 -4.52
N ARG A 278 -1.58 10.64 -3.31
CA ARG A 278 -2.69 11.11 -2.48
C ARG A 278 -2.56 12.59 -2.17
N GLN A 279 -1.38 13.06 -1.75
CA GLN A 279 -1.16 14.46 -1.43
C GLN A 279 -1.42 15.37 -2.64
N CYS A 280 -0.97 14.99 -3.84
CA CYS A 280 -1.27 15.70 -5.08
C CYS A 280 -2.78 15.80 -5.35
N ILE A 281 -3.52 14.71 -5.16
CA ILE A 281 -4.98 14.70 -5.32
C ILE A 281 -5.65 15.62 -4.30
N LEU A 282 -5.30 15.50 -3.01
CA LEU A 282 -5.84 16.35 -1.95
C LEU A 282 -5.50 17.82 -2.18
N ASN A 283 -4.27 18.14 -2.59
CA ASN A 283 -3.84 19.48 -2.95
C ASN A 283 -4.66 20.07 -4.10
N THR A 284 -4.97 19.25 -5.11
CA THR A 284 -5.81 19.61 -6.24
C THR A 284 -7.23 19.93 -5.78
N ILE A 285 -7.84 19.07 -4.95
CA ILE A 285 -9.18 19.30 -4.38
C ILE A 285 -9.19 20.57 -3.52
N ALA A 286 -8.22 20.72 -2.61
CA ALA A 286 -8.08 21.90 -1.77
C ALA A 286 -7.81 23.18 -2.57
N SER A 287 -7.19 23.08 -3.75
CA SER A 287 -6.99 24.24 -4.63
C SER A 287 -8.32 24.82 -5.14
N VAL A 288 -9.37 24.01 -5.27
CA VAL A 288 -10.72 24.47 -5.66
C VAL A 288 -11.28 25.40 -4.59
N GLN A 289 -11.21 25.00 -3.32
CA GLN A 289 -11.67 25.83 -2.20
C GLN A 289 -10.84 27.12 -2.12
N ARG A 290 -9.50 27.01 -2.14
CA ARG A 290 -8.57 28.15 -2.11
C ARG A 290 -8.83 29.12 -3.26
N HIS A 291 -9.12 28.61 -4.45
CA HIS A 291 -9.42 29.43 -5.61
C HIS A 291 -10.66 30.29 -5.39
N PHE A 292 -11.79 29.71 -4.95
CA PHE A 292 -13.00 30.50 -4.73
C PHE A 292 -12.85 31.47 -3.55
N LEU A 293 -12.17 31.08 -2.46
CA LEU A 293 -11.86 32.01 -1.37
C LEU A 293 -11.03 33.20 -1.86
N LYS A 294 -9.96 32.96 -2.64
CA LYS A 294 -9.15 34.01 -3.25
C LYS A 294 -9.98 34.88 -4.20
N LEU A 295 -10.84 34.26 -4.99
CA LEU A 295 -11.65 34.94 -5.99
C LEU A 295 -12.64 35.92 -5.36
N TYR A 296 -13.34 35.52 -4.30
CA TYR A 296 -14.30 36.39 -3.60
C TYR A 296 -13.63 37.37 -2.62
N THR A 297 -12.36 37.18 -2.26
CA THR A 297 -11.57 38.13 -1.46
C THR A 297 -10.72 39.09 -2.31
N SER A 298 -10.59 38.85 -3.62
CA SER A 298 -9.76 39.61 -4.57
C SER A 298 -10.16 41.07 -4.77
N ARG A 299 -11.28 41.51 -4.19
CA ARG A 299 -11.95 42.80 -4.44
C ARG A 299 -12.41 43.01 -5.89
N THR A 300 -12.18 42.04 -6.78
CA THR A 300 -12.70 42.07 -8.15
C THR A 300 -14.12 41.54 -8.15
N ARG A 301 -15.05 42.31 -8.71
CA ARG A 301 -16.49 41.99 -8.70
C ARG A 301 -16.76 40.66 -9.40
N GLN A 302 -17.38 39.72 -8.68
CA GLN A 302 -17.73 38.38 -9.19
C GLN A 302 -19.18 38.31 -9.63
N CYS A 303 -20.07 39.03 -8.94
CA CYS A 303 -21.45 39.24 -9.36
C CYS A 303 -21.47 40.03 -10.68
N LYS A 304 -21.60 39.30 -11.79
CA LYS A 304 -21.67 39.83 -13.16
C LYS A 304 -23.02 39.45 -13.78
N LEU A 305 -24.10 40.07 -13.32
CA LEU A 305 -25.41 40.00 -13.98
C LEU A 305 -25.65 41.30 -14.75
N GLY A 306 -26.30 41.18 -15.91
CA GLY A 306 -26.49 42.29 -16.86
C GLY A 306 -27.45 43.40 -16.39
N TYR A 307 -28.18 43.20 -15.29
CA TYR A 307 -29.16 44.16 -14.78
C TYR A 307 -28.78 44.79 -13.43
N ASP A 308 -28.09 44.06 -12.55
CA ASP A 308 -27.55 44.58 -11.28
C ASP A 308 -26.30 43.79 -10.89
N SER A 309 -25.20 44.50 -10.67
CA SER A 309 -23.97 43.95 -10.11
C SER A 309 -23.81 44.46 -8.69
N SER A 310 -23.71 43.56 -7.71
CA SER A 310 -23.77 43.94 -6.29
C SER A 310 -22.54 43.45 -5.52
N ALA A 311 -21.81 44.39 -4.91
CA ALA A 311 -20.75 44.06 -3.97
C ALA A 311 -21.29 43.34 -2.72
N ALA A 312 -22.52 43.66 -2.31
CA ALA A 312 -23.18 42.97 -1.20
C ALA A 312 -23.46 41.50 -1.53
N CYS A 313 -23.77 41.18 -2.80
CA CYS A 313 -23.88 39.79 -3.25
C CYS A 313 -22.54 39.05 -3.10
N ASP A 314 -21.41 39.66 -3.50
CA ASP A 314 -20.09 39.03 -3.38
C ASP A 314 -19.72 38.76 -1.91
N SER A 315 -19.98 39.72 -1.01
CA SER A 315 -19.76 39.54 0.43
C SER A 315 -20.69 38.48 1.04
N TYR A 316 -21.95 38.44 0.64
CA TYR A 316 -22.91 37.41 1.05
C TYR A 316 -22.44 36.01 0.64
N GLN A 317 -22.02 35.85 -0.63
CA GLN A 317 -21.51 34.58 -1.14
C GLN A 317 -20.22 34.16 -0.41
N LEU A 318 -19.31 35.09 -0.12
CA LEU A 318 -18.11 34.79 0.66
C LEU A 318 -18.47 34.25 2.06
N GLY A 319 -19.43 34.88 2.74
CA GLY A 319 -19.91 34.43 4.05
C GLY A 319 -20.50 33.02 4.01
N GLU A 320 -21.33 32.72 3.01
CA GLU A 320 -21.91 31.38 2.84
C GLU A 320 -20.86 30.33 2.47
N ILE A 321 -19.81 30.68 1.70
CA ILE A 321 -18.67 29.79 1.42
C ILE A 321 -17.95 29.43 2.72
N PHE A 322 -17.58 30.43 3.53
CA PHE A 322 -16.90 30.19 4.81
C PHE A 322 -17.74 29.31 5.72
N LYS A 323 -18.99 29.70 5.95
CA LYS A 323 -19.93 28.95 6.79
C LYS A 323 -20.10 27.51 6.34
N PHE A 324 -20.22 27.26 5.03
CA PHE A 324 -20.33 25.90 4.51
C PHE A 324 -19.06 25.08 4.75
N LEU A 325 -17.88 25.63 4.42
CA LEU A 325 -16.62 24.90 4.54
C LEU A 325 -16.27 24.58 6.00
N THR A 326 -16.49 25.52 6.92
CA THR A 326 -16.24 25.30 8.36
C THR A 326 -17.23 24.33 8.96
N ASN A 327 -18.54 24.45 8.67
CA ASN A 327 -19.56 23.55 9.22
C ASN A 327 -19.44 22.11 8.74
N LYS A 328 -18.70 21.88 7.65
CA LYS A 328 -18.46 20.56 7.06
C LYS A 328 -17.07 20.01 7.35
N ASN A 329 -16.30 20.65 8.24
CA ASN A 329 -14.91 20.30 8.56
C ASN A 329 -14.01 20.20 7.30
N LEU A 330 -14.31 21.03 6.29
CA LEU A 330 -13.52 21.13 5.06
C LEU A 330 -12.50 22.28 5.13
N LEU A 331 -12.59 23.11 6.16
CA LEU A 331 -11.70 24.22 6.49
C LEU A 331 -11.74 24.42 8.00
N PHE A 332 -10.58 24.52 8.64
CA PHE A 332 -10.46 24.84 10.07
C PHE A 332 -10.05 26.30 10.23
N LEU A 333 -10.72 27.00 11.16
CA LEU A 333 -10.32 28.35 11.58
C LEU A 333 -9.68 28.23 12.94
N VAL A 334 -8.38 28.52 13.00
CA VAL A 334 -7.58 28.51 14.22
C VAL A 334 -7.10 29.92 14.52
N ASP A 335 -7.07 30.28 15.79
CA ASP A 335 -6.43 31.52 16.23
C ASP A 335 -4.92 31.32 16.46
N PHE A 336 -4.25 32.34 17.00
CA PHE A 336 -2.81 32.29 17.27
C PHE A 336 -2.44 31.61 18.60
N SER A 337 -3.41 31.06 19.33
CA SER A 337 -3.17 30.36 20.59
C SER A 337 -2.45 29.03 20.35
N PRO A 338 -1.45 28.66 21.18
CA PRO A 338 -0.78 27.37 21.06
C PRO A 338 -1.72 26.17 21.07
N GLY A 339 -2.79 26.20 21.88
CA GLY A 339 -3.76 25.11 21.99
C GLY A 339 -4.73 25.00 20.79
N SER A 340 -4.71 25.95 19.87
CA SER A 340 -5.59 25.91 18.69
C SER A 340 -5.10 24.91 17.64
N LEU A 341 -3.82 24.53 17.66
CA LEU A 341 -3.31 23.47 16.79
C LEU A 341 -3.87 22.09 17.18
N ASP A 342 -4.10 21.86 18.48
CA ASP A 342 -4.68 20.62 19.00
C ASP A 342 -6.15 20.43 18.58
N SER A 343 -6.81 21.51 18.13
CA SER A 343 -8.18 21.48 17.62
C SER A 343 -8.29 21.02 16.15
N ILE A 344 -7.16 20.89 15.45
CA ILE A 344 -7.13 20.47 14.04
C ILE A 344 -7.21 18.94 14.00
N GLU A 345 -8.29 18.42 13.42
CA GLU A 345 -8.46 16.99 13.23
C GLU A 345 -7.43 16.42 12.23
N ASP A 346 -6.94 15.20 12.48
CA ASP A 346 -6.11 14.50 11.53
C ASP A 346 -6.91 14.11 10.28
N THR A 347 -6.46 14.58 9.13
CA THR A 347 -7.10 14.37 7.84
C THR A 347 -6.52 13.19 7.04
N SER A 348 -5.52 12.49 7.59
CA SER A 348 -4.78 11.40 6.94
C SER A 348 -5.68 10.29 6.42
N LEU A 349 -6.74 9.96 7.16
CA LEU A 349 -7.70 8.88 6.88
C LEU A 349 -9.01 9.35 6.21
N LEU A 350 -9.11 10.62 5.81
CA LEU A 350 -10.31 11.11 5.11
C LEU A 350 -10.43 10.52 3.71
N GLN A 351 -11.55 9.86 3.42
CA GLN A 351 -11.77 9.31 2.07
C GLN A 351 -12.01 10.42 1.04
N ILE A 352 -11.30 10.35 -0.09
CA ILE A 352 -11.40 11.34 -1.18
C ILE A 352 -12.84 11.43 -1.72
N ASP A 353 -13.53 10.29 -1.88
CA ASP A 353 -14.92 10.29 -2.34
C ASP A 353 -15.86 10.99 -1.35
N THR A 354 -15.62 10.85 -0.05
CA THR A 354 -16.37 11.55 1.00
C THR A 354 -16.14 13.06 0.94
N ILE A 355 -14.91 13.51 0.70
CA ILE A 355 -14.59 14.94 0.53
C ILE A 355 -15.33 15.50 -0.70
N LEU A 356 -15.26 14.81 -1.84
CA LEU A 356 -15.95 15.21 -3.07
C LEU A 356 -17.48 15.23 -2.90
N ALA A 357 -18.04 14.20 -2.26
CA ALA A 357 -19.47 14.14 -1.95
C ALA A 357 -19.90 15.27 -1.02
N THR A 358 -19.06 15.63 -0.04
CA THR A 358 -19.33 16.74 0.88
C THR A 358 -19.28 18.08 0.14
N LEU A 359 -18.27 18.33 -0.69
CA LEU A 359 -18.18 19.54 -1.53
C LEU A 359 -19.38 19.72 -2.48
N ARG A 360 -19.94 18.61 -3.01
CA ARG A 360 -21.16 18.64 -3.82
C ARG A 360 -22.42 19.08 -3.06
N GLN A 361 -22.41 19.07 -1.72
CA GLN A 361 -23.50 19.58 -0.88
C GLN A 361 -23.48 21.11 -0.73
N CYS A 362 -22.57 21.82 -1.42
CA CYS A 362 -22.50 23.28 -1.37
C CYS A 362 -23.87 23.93 -1.70
N PRO A 363 -24.32 24.90 -0.89
CA PRO A 363 -25.64 25.48 -1.05
C PRO A 363 -25.73 26.40 -2.27
N SER A 364 -26.94 26.59 -2.78
CA SER A 364 -27.27 27.55 -3.85
C SER A 364 -28.00 28.77 -3.29
N TYR A 365 -27.60 29.25 -2.12
CA TYR A 365 -28.26 30.40 -1.50
C TYR A 365 -28.02 31.68 -2.29
N GLN A 366 -29.05 32.51 -2.35
CA GLN A 366 -29.08 33.75 -3.11
C GLN A 366 -29.45 34.88 -2.16
N ILE A 367 -28.86 36.06 -2.37
CA ILE A 367 -29.19 37.23 -1.55
C ILE A 367 -30.62 37.74 -1.86
N ASP A 368 -31.04 37.66 -3.12
CA ASP A 368 -32.37 37.99 -3.61
C ASP A 368 -32.67 37.28 -4.95
N LYS A 369 -33.85 37.54 -5.53
CA LYS A 369 -34.30 36.93 -6.79
C LYS A 369 -33.50 37.34 -8.03
N ASN A 370 -32.79 38.47 -7.99
CA ASN A 370 -32.01 38.96 -9.13
C ASN A 370 -30.68 38.22 -9.26
N HIS A 371 -30.21 37.55 -8.19
CA HIS A 371 -28.89 36.92 -8.10
C HIS A 371 -28.89 35.41 -8.29
N THR A 372 -29.77 34.88 -9.17
CA THR A 372 -30.01 33.43 -9.29
C THR A 372 -28.82 32.60 -9.75
N ASN A 373 -27.94 33.21 -10.55
CA ASN A 373 -26.73 32.57 -11.05
C ASN A 373 -25.47 32.93 -10.25
N CYS A 374 -25.60 33.75 -9.21
CA CYS A 374 -24.50 34.08 -8.31
C CYS A 374 -24.35 32.98 -7.27
N GLY A 375 -23.14 32.45 -7.13
CA GLY A 375 -22.77 31.60 -6.01
C GLY A 375 -21.83 30.46 -6.35
N LEU A 376 -21.37 29.77 -5.30
CA LEU A 376 -20.34 28.73 -5.41
C LEU A 376 -20.82 27.51 -6.19
N ARG A 377 -22.07 27.05 -5.94
CA ARG A 377 -22.57 25.75 -6.43
C ARG A 377 -22.49 25.60 -7.95
N THR A 378 -22.96 26.60 -8.71
CA THR A 378 -22.98 26.55 -10.17
C THR A 378 -21.57 26.49 -10.78
N ARG A 379 -20.58 27.05 -10.09
CA ARG A 379 -19.19 27.12 -10.54
C ARG A 379 -18.38 25.90 -10.11
N ILE A 380 -18.62 25.36 -8.91
CA ILE A 380 -17.83 24.26 -8.34
C ILE A 380 -18.22 22.89 -8.90
N LEU A 381 -19.50 22.63 -9.20
CA LEU A 381 -19.95 21.30 -9.63
C LEU A 381 -19.23 20.77 -10.89
N PRO A 382 -19.08 21.55 -11.98
CA PRO A 382 -18.35 21.07 -13.16
C PRO A 382 -16.89 20.69 -12.87
N ILE A 383 -16.25 21.37 -11.91
CA ILE A 383 -14.88 21.09 -11.49
C ILE A 383 -14.82 19.76 -10.71
N LEU A 384 -15.76 19.54 -9.80
CA LEU A 384 -15.85 18.29 -9.02
C LEU A 384 -16.13 17.08 -9.92
N ASP A 385 -16.98 17.26 -10.95
CA ASP A 385 -17.26 16.20 -11.91
C ASP A 385 -16.06 15.88 -12.80
N PHE A 386 -15.28 16.90 -13.17
CA PHE A 386 -14.00 16.71 -13.86
C PHE A 386 -12.99 15.94 -13.01
N ILE A 387 -12.79 16.34 -11.75
CA ILE A 387 -11.89 15.65 -10.82
C ILE A 387 -12.35 14.19 -10.62
N GLN A 388 -13.65 13.96 -10.38
CA GLN A 388 -14.19 12.60 -10.24
C GLN A 388 -13.95 11.75 -11.49
N GLY A 389 -14.08 12.33 -12.69
CA GLY A 389 -13.75 11.65 -13.94
C GLY A 389 -12.31 11.13 -13.95
N LEU A 390 -11.35 12.00 -13.63
CA LEU A 390 -9.93 11.63 -13.55
C LEU A 390 -9.65 10.53 -12.51
N LEU A 391 -10.30 10.57 -11.36
CA LEU A 391 -10.18 9.53 -10.34
C LEU A 391 -10.76 8.18 -10.80
N SER A 392 -11.76 8.22 -11.69
CA SER A 392 -12.46 7.05 -12.22
C SER A 392 -11.70 6.38 -13.38
N ALA A 393 -10.90 7.12 -14.14
CA ALA A 393 -10.17 6.64 -15.34
C ALA A 393 -9.05 5.60 -15.08
N ASN A 394 -8.86 5.16 -13.83
CA ASN A 394 -7.83 4.21 -13.41
C ASN A 394 -6.38 4.67 -13.64
N SER A 395 -6.17 6.00 -13.62
CA SER A 395 -4.88 6.67 -13.90
C SER A 395 -3.97 6.89 -12.69
N ILE A 396 -4.46 6.58 -11.50
CA ILE A 396 -3.83 6.84 -10.21
C ILE A 396 -3.12 5.63 -9.59
N PRO A 397 -3.56 4.36 -9.76
CA PRO A 397 -2.85 3.24 -9.16
C PRO A 397 -1.50 2.96 -9.79
N ILE A 398 -0.73 2.12 -9.11
CA ILE A 398 0.57 1.65 -9.59
C ILE A 398 0.39 0.34 -10.33
N THR A 399 1.02 0.26 -11.51
CA THR A 399 1.13 -0.99 -12.28
C THR A 399 2.52 -1.57 -12.07
N ARG A 400 2.60 -2.87 -11.72
CA ARG A 400 3.89 -3.51 -11.40
C ARG A 400 4.90 -3.46 -12.55
N SER A 401 4.47 -3.77 -13.76
CA SER A 401 5.35 -3.81 -14.94
C SER A 401 5.96 -2.45 -15.24
N THR A 402 5.15 -1.38 -15.20
CA THR A 402 5.64 -0.02 -15.45
C THR A 402 6.48 0.49 -14.29
N TRP A 403 6.14 0.15 -13.03
CA TRP A 403 6.96 0.52 -11.87
C TRP A 403 8.35 -0.13 -11.92
N LYS A 404 8.45 -1.41 -12.26
CA LYS A 404 9.75 -2.10 -12.35
C LYS A 404 10.57 -1.67 -13.56
N ASN A 405 9.94 -1.48 -14.71
CA ASN A 405 10.67 -1.27 -15.98
C ASN A 405 10.87 0.20 -16.34
N ASN A 406 10.01 1.10 -15.86
CA ASN A 406 10.00 2.50 -16.26
C ASN A 406 9.52 3.42 -15.13
N ARG A 407 10.11 3.27 -13.94
CA ARG A 407 9.74 4.03 -12.74
C ARG A 407 9.75 5.54 -12.98
N GLN A 408 10.79 6.07 -13.62
CA GLN A 408 10.96 7.51 -13.84
C GLN A 408 9.82 8.15 -14.64
N ALA A 409 9.26 7.44 -15.64
CA ALA A 409 8.15 7.99 -16.42
C ALA A 409 6.84 8.02 -15.64
N VAL A 410 6.59 7.00 -14.80
CA VAL A 410 5.31 6.83 -14.11
C VAL A 410 5.27 7.38 -12.68
N ALA A 411 6.43 7.62 -12.05
CA ALA A 411 6.52 8.21 -10.73
C ALA A 411 6.00 9.65 -10.75
N TRP A 412 5.21 10.01 -9.74
CA TRP A 412 4.75 11.37 -9.52
C TRP A 412 5.73 12.11 -8.63
N LEU A 413 6.35 11.40 -7.68
CA LEU A 413 7.39 11.95 -6.85
C LEU A 413 8.55 12.41 -7.76
N PRO A 414 8.95 13.70 -7.71
CA PRO A 414 10.12 14.14 -8.45
C PRO A 414 11.35 13.37 -7.96
N PRO A 415 12.33 13.06 -8.84
CA PRO A 415 13.60 12.51 -8.37
C PRO A 415 14.20 13.47 -7.34
N ASP A 416 14.81 12.94 -6.29
CA ASP A 416 15.57 13.71 -5.31
C ASP A 416 16.70 14.44 -6.04
N SER A 417 16.41 15.65 -6.51
CA SER A 417 17.39 16.55 -7.05
C SER A 417 18.02 17.27 -5.85
N ASP A 418 18.98 16.62 -5.21
CA ASP A 418 20.04 17.35 -4.53
C ASP A 418 20.67 18.29 -5.58
N GLY A 419 20.42 19.60 -5.46
CA GLY A 419 21.25 20.64 -6.11
C GLY A 419 20.60 21.60 -7.10
N ASP A 420 19.52 21.28 -7.83
CA ASP A 420 19.11 22.09 -9.01
C ASP A 420 17.71 22.74 -8.91
N LYS A 421 17.37 23.30 -7.74
CA LYS A 421 16.18 24.16 -7.59
C LYS A 421 16.49 25.66 -7.47
N GLU A 422 17.68 26.12 -7.85
CA GLU A 422 17.97 27.56 -7.95
C GLU A 422 17.52 28.20 -9.28
N GLY A 423 17.03 27.43 -10.26
CA GLY A 423 16.81 27.96 -11.63
C GLY A 423 15.37 28.22 -12.09
N LYS A 424 14.35 27.61 -11.49
CA LYS A 424 12.95 27.80 -11.96
C LYS A 424 12.24 28.80 -11.07
N THR A 425 12.22 30.06 -11.51
CA THR A 425 11.36 31.07 -10.90
C THR A 425 9.89 30.60 -10.96
N PRO A 426 9.06 30.90 -9.94
CA PRO A 426 7.63 30.56 -9.94
C PRO A 426 6.84 31.17 -11.13
N ALA A 427 7.46 32.02 -11.95
CA ALA A 427 6.91 32.58 -13.17
C ALA A 427 6.93 31.60 -14.37
N ASP A 428 7.81 30.60 -14.39
CA ASP A 428 7.92 29.65 -15.51
C ASP A 428 6.96 28.45 -15.40
N THR A 429 6.43 28.16 -14.21
CA THR A 429 5.41 27.14 -14.01
C THR A 429 4.01 27.72 -14.24
N ARG A 430 3.56 27.70 -15.50
CA ARG A 430 2.21 28.13 -15.90
C ARG A 430 1.13 27.28 -15.20
N PRO A 431 0.03 27.88 -14.71
CA PRO A 431 -1.04 27.16 -14.01
C PRO A 431 -1.78 26.20 -14.95
N PHE A 432 -2.26 25.08 -14.40
CA PHE A 432 -3.29 24.28 -15.06
C PHE A 432 -4.58 25.12 -15.15
N ARG A 433 -5.17 25.24 -16.34
CA ARG A 433 -6.41 25.99 -16.56
C ARG A 433 -7.57 25.07 -16.88
N PHE A 434 -8.57 25.08 -16.01
CA PHE A 434 -9.82 24.37 -16.23
C PHE A 434 -10.70 25.10 -17.25
N THR A 435 -11.36 24.34 -18.12
CA THR A 435 -12.34 24.84 -19.08
C THR A 435 -13.57 23.95 -19.05
N ARG A 436 -14.76 24.49 -19.35
CA ARG A 436 -16.00 23.68 -19.34
C ARG A 436 -15.98 22.56 -20.38
N SER A 437 -15.25 22.74 -21.47
CA SER A 437 -15.04 21.69 -22.48
C SER A 437 -14.32 20.46 -21.90
N LEU A 438 -13.38 20.65 -20.97
CA LEU A 438 -12.70 19.54 -20.29
C LEU A 438 -13.63 18.74 -19.37
N ALA A 439 -14.60 19.38 -18.70
CA ALA A 439 -15.58 18.67 -17.88
C ALA A 439 -16.54 17.77 -18.71
N GLY A 440 -16.76 18.16 -19.97
CA GLY A 440 -17.57 17.41 -20.93
C GLY A 440 -16.82 16.31 -21.68
N ASP A 441 -15.49 16.20 -21.54
CA ASP A 441 -14.69 15.24 -22.30
C ASP A 441 -14.97 13.80 -21.84
N GLN A 442 -15.64 13.03 -22.71
CA GLN A 442 -16.02 11.65 -22.42
C GLN A 442 -14.79 10.74 -22.24
N ARG A 443 -13.64 11.07 -22.84
CA ARG A 443 -12.43 10.24 -22.77
C ARG A 443 -11.87 10.15 -21.35
N LEU A 444 -12.07 11.19 -20.55
CA LEU A 444 -11.68 11.22 -19.14
C LEU A 444 -12.61 10.40 -18.24
N ARG A 445 -13.68 9.81 -18.79
CA ARG A 445 -14.66 8.99 -18.07
C ARG A 445 -14.50 7.49 -18.34
N PHE A 446 -13.67 7.11 -19.30
CA PHE A 446 -13.42 5.71 -19.66
C PHE A 446 -12.10 5.22 -19.08
N GLU A 447 -12.11 4.01 -18.52
CA GLU A 447 -10.89 3.35 -18.05
C GLU A 447 -9.94 3.10 -19.23
N HIS A 448 -8.64 3.34 -19.00
CA HIS A 448 -7.56 3.08 -19.98
C HIS A 448 -7.59 3.92 -21.26
N ALA A 449 -8.26 5.08 -21.26
CA ALA A 449 -8.18 6.01 -22.38
C ALA A 449 -6.72 6.43 -22.64
N MET A 450 -6.27 6.36 -23.89
CA MET A 450 -4.89 6.71 -24.24
C MET A 450 -4.56 8.14 -23.80
N GLY A 451 -3.45 8.29 -23.07
CA GLY A 451 -2.98 9.57 -22.54
C GLY A 451 -3.69 10.05 -21.27
N ALA A 452 -4.72 9.36 -20.78
CA ALA A 452 -5.41 9.72 -19.52
C ALA A 452 -4.45 9.70 -18.33
N ASP A 453 -3.54 8.72 -18.26
CA ASP A 453 -2.59 8.59 -17.14
C ASP A 453 -1.62 9.78 -17.08
N LYS A 454 -1.08 10.17 -18.24
CA LYS A 454 -0.20 11.32 -18.34
C LYS A 454 -0.95 12.61 -18.03
N PHE A 455 -2.16 12.75 -18.56
CA PHE A 455 -3.00 13.91 -18.30
C PHE A 455 -3.36 14.04 -16.81
N ALA A 456 -3.80 12.95 -16.17
CA ALA A 456 -4.11 12.93 -14.75
C ALA A 456 -2.89 13.28 -13.91
N LYS A 457 -1.71 12.72 -14.22
CA LYS A 457 -0.44 13.10 -13.59
C LYS A 457 -0.21 14.61 -13.74
N ASP A 458 -0.22 15.14 -14.96
CA ASP A 458 0.03 16.57 -15.23
C ASP A 458 -0.95 17.49 -14.49
N VAL A 459 -2.22 17.08 -14.34
CA VAL A 459 -3.24 17.81 -13.59
C VAL A 459 -2.96 17.76 -12.08
N PHE A 460 -2.74 16.57 -11.51
CA PHE A 460 -2.61 16.39 -10.07
C PHE A 460 -1.25 16.85 -9.53
N THR A 461 -0.20 16.84 -10.36
CA THR A 461 1.14 17.34 -9.98
C THR A 461 1.39 18.78 -10.40
N ALA A 462 0.37 19.50 -10.89
CA ALA A 462 0.52 20.92 -11.23
C ALA A 462 0.92 21.75 -10.01
N THR A 463 1.69 22.81 -10.21
CA THR A 463 2.09 23.73 -9.13
C THR A 463 0.97 24.69 -8.73
N SER A 464 0.05 24.97 -9.65
CA SER A 464 -1.07 25.88 -9.45
C SER A 464 -2.22 25.54 -10.40
N TRP A 465 -3.45 25.82 -9.94
CA TRP A 465 -4.69 25.57 -10.69
C TRP A 465 -5.49 26.86 -10.79
N ASP A 466 -5.98 27.13 -11.98
CA ASP A 466 -6.96 28.16 -12.28
C ASP A 466 -8.27 27.49 -12.65
N TRP A 467 -9.25 27.64 -11.76
CA TRP A 467 -10.57 27.04 -11.88
C TRP A 467 -11.60 28.01 -12.47
N THR A 468 -11.19 29.20 -12.95
CA THR A 468 -12.10 30.12 -13.62
C THR A 468 -12.47 29.59 -15.00
N ALA A 469 -13.69 29.09 -15.12
CA ALA A 469 -14.27 28.69 -16.40
C ALA A 469 -14.67 29.93 -17.22
N GLU A 470 -13.78 30.43 -18.08
CA GLU A 470 -14.04 31.41 -19.17
C GLU A 470 -14.76 32.74 -18.83
N ASP A 471 -14.87 33.15 -17.57
CA ASP A 471 -15.41 34.48 -17.19
C ASP A 471 -14.42 35.65 -17.41
N GLN A 472 -13.21 35.34 -17.91
CA GLN A 472 -12.11 36.27 -18.20
C GLN A 472 -11.70 36.22 -19.69
N ALA A 473 -12.66 36.16 -20.60
CA ALA A 473 -12.41 36.33 -22.03
C ALA A 473 -12.14 37.80 -22.37
N GLN A 474 -11.09 38.41 -21.80
CA GLN A 474 -10.59 39.70 -22.29
C GLN A 474 -9.10 39.98 -22.09
N ASP A 475 -8.32 39.09 -21.46
CA ASP A 475 -6.85 39.23 -21.45
C ASP A 475 -6.18 38.21 -22.40
N SER A 476 -5.53 38.79 -23.40
CA SER A 476 -4.88 38.21 -24.56
C SER A 476 -3.65 37.36 -24.23
N LEU A 477 -3.85 36.17 -23.65
CA LEU A 477 -2.82 35.13 -23.61
C LEU A 477 -3.37 33.81 -24.16
N PRO A 478 -2.66 33.15 -25.09
CA PRO A 478 -3.11 31.88 -25.65
C PRO A 478 -3.33 30.86 -24.54
N SER A 479 -4.42 30.10 -24.62
CA SER A 479 -4.67 28.98 -23.71
C SER A 479 -3.53 27.97 -23.80
N THR A 480 -2.88 27.69 -22.67
CA THR A 480 -1.73 26.79 -22.55
C THR A 480 -2.04 25.51 -21.80
N THR A 481 -3.31 25.22 -21.48
CA THR A 481 -3.69 23.82 -21.36
C THR A 481 -3.19 23.19 -22.66
N PRO A 482 -2.30 22.17 -22.61
CA PRO A 482 -1.87 21.53 -23.84
C PRO A 482 -3.16 21.26 -24.61
N ARG A 483 -3.23 21.65 -25.89
CA ARG A 483 -4.28 21.12 -26.73
C ARG A 483 -4.02 19.63 -26.74
N TRP A 484 -4.63 18.92 -25.81
CA TRP A 484 -4.73 17.48 -25.78
C TRP A 484 -5.72 17.14 -26.90
N SER A 485 -5.30 17.40 -28.14
CA SER A 485 -5.74 16.62 -29.28
C SER A 485 -5.11 15.25 -29.08
N LEU A 486 -5.68 14.47 -28.16
CA LEU A 486 -5.53 13.03 -28.16
C LEU A 486 -6.21 12.60 -29.46
N LYS A 487 -5.41 12.55 -30.53
CA LYS A 487 -5.81 11.99 -31.83
C LYS A 487 -6.15 10.52 -31.66
#